data_AF-A0A7W8EEJ7-F1
#
_entry.id   AF-A0A7W8EEJ7-F1
#
_cell.length_a   1.000
_cell.length_b   1.000
_cell.length_c   1.000
_cell.angle_alpha   90.00
_cell.angle_beta   90.00
_cell.angle_gamma   90.00
#
_symmetry.space_group_name_H-M   'P 1'
#
loop_
_entity.id
_entity.type
_entity.pdbx_description
1 polymer ?
#
loop_
_entity_poly.entity_id
_entity_poly.type
_entity_poly.pdbx_seq_one_letter_code
_entity_poly.pdbx_strand_id
1 'polypeptide(L)'
;MQGLVIGGAPGQTAAVQVGVPNVIGKSRADAEADLGQLGLRARVEEIEAIGPVGTVYAQDPMPPARRAKGFAVLLHIVRAVPGPPPDLSAKLDALKAVVDKVDSALTALTATAGGLETDTAAGTRHGQVTTALQQISDKLDRLTKITPTKKRT
;
A
#
# COMPACT_ATOMS: atom_id res chain seq x y z
N MET A 1 40.58 53.04 15.51
CA MET A 1 39.73 53.86 14.64
C MET A 1 38.85 52.93 13.82
N GLN A 2 37.53 52.98 14.08
CA GLN A 2 36.40 52.63 13.18
C GLN A 2 36.27 51.13 12.84
N GLY A 3 35.12 50.44 12.95
CA GLY A 3 33.73 50.86 12.90
C GLY A 3 33.07 50.21 11.68
N LEU A 4 32.45 49.03 11.85
CA LEU A 4 31.44 48.53 10.91
C LEU A 4 30.39 47.73 11.67
N VAL A 5 29.33 48.45 12.04
CA VAL A 5 28.04 47.88 12.39
C VAL A 5 27.38 47.38 11.11
N ILE A 6 26.96 46.12 11.08
CA ILE A 6 25.91 45.68 10.16
C ILE A 6 24.88 44.96 11.02
N GLY A 7 23.74 45.60 11.21
CA GLY A 7 22.59 45.02 11.88
C GLY A 7 22.00 43.85 11.10
N GLY A 8 21.49 42.87 11.85
CA GLY A 8 20.70 41.76 11.36
C GLY A 8 19.79 41.21 12.46
N ALA A 9 18.61 41.83 12.60
CA ALA A 9 17.37 41.36 13.23
C ALA A 9 17.36 40.83 14.69
N PRO A 10 16.76 41.57 15.66
CA PRO A 10 16.16 40.97 16.85
C PRO A 10 14.82 40.33 16.44
N GLY A 11 14.68 39.00 16.51
CA GLY A 11 13.37 38.40 16.21
C GLY A 11 13.25 36.91 15.97
N GLN A 12 14.31 36.10 16.06
CA GLN A 12 14.12 34.64 16.20
C GLN A 12 13.79 34.33 17.66
N THR A 13 12.63 34.79 18.14
CA THR A 13 11.96 34.10 19.23
C THR A 13 11.81 32.66 18.76
N ALA A 14 12.51 31.72 19.40
CA ALA A 14 12.40 30.31 19.12
C ALA A 14 10.92 29.91 19.24
N ALA A 15 10.20 29.89 18.11
CA ALA A 15 8.82 29.46 18.08
C ALA A 15 8.80 28.02 18.56
N VAL A 16 8.06 27.73 19.64
CA VAL A 16 7.90 26.38 20.18
C VAL A 16 7.41 25.49 19.04
N GLN A 17 8.28 24.62 18.55
CA GLN A 17 7.97 23.70 17.47
C GLN A 17 7.37 22.43 18.06
N VAL A 18 6.23 22.03 17.54
CA VAL A 18 5.53 20.81 17.92
C VAL A 18 5.62 19.81 16.76
N GLY A 19 5.82 18.55 17.08
CA GLY A 19 5.82 17.47 16.08
C GLY A 19 4.43 17.31 15.49
N VAL A 20 4.34 17.20 14.17
CA VAL A 20 3.07 16.89 13.49
C VAL A 20 2.85 15.37 13.59
N PRO A 21 1.76 14.91 14.23
CA PRO A 21 1.46 13.50 14.39
C PRO A 21 1.00 12.89 13.06
N ASN A 22 1.07 11.57 12.95
CA ASN A 22 0.45 10.85 11.84
C ASN A 22 -1.04 10.62 12.14
N VAL A 23 -1.91 11.29 11.39
CA VAL A 23 -3.37 11.15 11.48
C VAL A 23 -3.98 10.50 10.23
N ILE A 24 -3.14 10.03 9.30
CA ILE A 24 -3.60 9.28 8.12
C ILE A 24 -4.35 8.02 8.57
N GLY A 25 -5.54 7.81 8.01
CA GLY A 25 -6.42 6.69 8.37
C GLY A 25 -7.32 6.94 9.58
N LYS A 26 -7.17 8.06 10.30
CA LYS A 26 -8.11 8.47 11.36
C LYS A 26 -9.32 9.21 10.80
N SER A 27 -10.41 9.22 11.56
CA SER A 27 -11.56 10.07 11.28
C SER A 27 -11.21 11.54 11.45
N ARG A 28 -11.93 12.43 10.74
CA ARG A 28 -11.79 13.89 10.88
C ARG A 28 -11.72 14.35 12.34
N ALA A 29 -12.66 13.90 13.16
CA ALA A 29 -12.79 14.32 14.56
C ALA A 29 -11.56 13.92 15.40
N ASP A 30 -11.10 12.68 15.28
CA ASP A 30 -9.88 12.20 15.93
C ASP A 30 -8.64 12.97 15.47
N ALA A 31 -8.51 13.19 14.16
CA ALA A 31 -7.41 13.95 13.59
C ALA A 31 -7.38 15.41 14.09
N GLU A 32 -8.53 16.06 14.16
CA GLU A 32 -8.69 17.40 14.73
C GLU A 32 -8.34 17.44 16.22
N ALA A 33 -8.74 16.41 16.99
CA ALA A 33 -8.44 16.30 18.41
C ALA A 33 -6.94 16.11 18.68
N ASP A 34 -6.26 15.23 17.93
CA ASP A 34 -4.82 14.99 18.07
C ASP A 34 -4.00 16.24 17.73
N LEU A 35 -4.36 16.94 16.65
CA LEU A 35 -3.72 18.19 16.27
C LEU A 35 -3.98 19.28 17.31
N GLY A 36 -5.20 19.38 17.82
CA GLY A 36 -5.60 20.35 18.84
C GLY A 36 -4.85 20.17 20.17
N GLN A 37 -4.63 18.93 20.61
CA GLN A 37 -3.83 18.63 21.82
C GLN A 37 -2.39 19.16 21.71
N LEU A 38 -1.86 19.19 20.49
CA LEU A 38 -0.52 19.69 20.17
C LEU A 38 -0.51 21.20 19.88
N GLY A 39 -1.67 21.86 19.96
CA GLY A 39 -1.84 23.27 19.63
C GLY A 39 -1.68 23.58 18.14
N LEU A 40 -1.83 22.58 17.28
CA LEU A 40 -1.89 22.73 15.83
C LEU A 40 -3.34 22.95 15.39
N ARG A 41 -3.53 23.58 14.24
CA ARG A 41 -4.85 23.78 13.63
C ARG A 41 -5.04 22.77 12.51
N ALA A 42 -6.25 22.23 12.36
CA ALA A 42 -6.60 21.40 11.20
C ALA A 42 -7.22 22.29 10.11
N ARG A 43 -6.74 22.14 8.88
CA ARG A 43 -7.40 22.66 7.68
C ARG A 43 -7.86 21.46 6.86
N VAL A 44 -9.15 21.36 6.58
CA VAL A 44 -9.73 20.19 5.91
C VAL A 44 -10.03 20.53 4.45
N GLU A 45 -9.59 19.66 3.55
CA GLU A 45 -9.95 19.67 2.13
C GLU A 45 -10.50 18.28 1.74
N GLU A 46 -11.69 18.26 1.16
CA GLU A 46 -12.38 17.02 0.80
C GLU A 46 -12.06 16.61 -0.64
N ILE A 47 -11.51 15.41 -0.80
CA ILE A 47 -11.07 14.87 -2.09
C ILE A 47 -11.79 13.58 -2.44
N GLU A 48 -11.90 13.30 -3.74
CA GLU A 48 -12.37 12.01 -4.25
C GLU A 48 -11.23 11.01 -4.18
N ALA A 49 -11.35 10.03 -3.28
CA ALA A 49 -10.35 9.00 -3.08
C ALA A 49 -11.04 7.67 -2.72
N ILE A 50 -10.33 6.57 -2.96
CA ILE A 50 -10.81 5.24 -2.59
C ILE A 50 -10.47 5.01 -1.11
N GLY A 51 -11.49 5.01 -0.25
CA GLY A 51 -11.33 4.78 1.19
C GLY A 51 -12.65 4.96 1.96
N PRO A 52 -12.63 4.76 3.30
CA PRO A 52 -13.79 5.06 4.13
C PRO A 52 -14.08 6.57 4.10
N VAL A 53 -15.33 6.93 3.81
CA VAL A 53 -15.77 8.33 3.78
C VAL A 53 -15.59 8.96 5.16
N GLY A 54 -15.07 10.20 5.21
CA GLY A 54 -14.81 10.92 6.46
C GLY A 54 -13.46 10.61 7.11
N THR A 55 -12.62 9.81 6.45
CA THR A 55 -11.27 9.45 6.92
C THR A 55 -10.20 10.29 6.24
N VAL A 56 -9.14 10.62 6.97
CA VAL A 56 -7.97 11.32 6.43
C VAL A 56 -7.21 10.41 5.46
N TYR A 57 -7.25 10.76 4.17
CA TYR A 57 -6.48 10.12 3.11
C TYR A 57 -5.01 10.51 3.14
N ALA A 58 -4.74 11.81 3.33
CA ALA A 58 -3.39 12.34 3.35
C ALA A 58 -3.31 13.56 4.26
N GLN A 59 -2.10 13.86 4.73
CA GLN A 59 -1.81 15.06 5.51
C GLN A 59 -0.61 15.79 4.93
N ASP A 60 -0.63 17.13 5.00
CA ASP A 60 0.51 17.98 4.71
C ASP A 60 0.70 19.02 5.83
N PRO A 61 1.90 19.11 6.44
CA PRO A 61 3.11 18.32 6.16
C PRO A 61 3.04 16.86 6.65
N MET A 62 3.77 15.98 5.97
CA MET A 62 3.95 14.60 6.42
C MET A 62 4.79 14.52 7.72
N PRO A 63 4.50 13.54 8.59
CA PRO A 63 5.34 13.28 9.75
C PRO A 63 6.71 12.75 9.27
N PRO A 64 7.84 13.02 9.96
CA PRO A 64 8.00 13.61 11.30
C PRO A 64 8.21 15.14 11.30
N ALA A 65 7.59 15.88 10.37
CA ALA A 65 7.75 17.33 10.30
C ALA A 65 7.42 18.02 11.64
N ARG A 66 8.16 19.09 11.95
CA ARG A 66 7.88 19.97 13.10
C ARG A 66 7.40 21.31 12.60
N ARG A 67 6.38 21.85 13.26
CA ARG A 67 5.77 23.13 12.91
C ARG A 67 5.58 23.99 14.15
N ALA A 68 5.55 25.30 13.96
CA ALA A 68 5.25 26.21 15.06
C ALA A 68 3.84 25.92 15.62
N LYS A 69 3.68 26.05 16.94
CA LYS A 69 2.36 26.01 17.56
C LYS A 69 1.42 27.00 16.85
N GLY A 70 0.19 26.56 16.53
CA GLY A 70 -0.80 27.33 15.76
C GLY A 70 -0.73 27.13 14.24
N PHE A 71 0.25 26.39 13.73
CA PHE A 71 0.33 26.05 12.30
C PHE A 71 -0.88 25.23 11.84
N ALA A 72 -1.37 25.50 10.63
CA ALA A 72 -2.49 24.80 10.02
C ALA A 72 -1.98 23.60 9.20
N VAL A 73 -2.25 22.39 9.67
CA VAL A 73 -1.98 21.14 8.94
C VAL A 73 -3.14 20.88 7.99
N LEU A 74 -2.82 20.72 6.71
CA LEU A 74 -3.78 20.37 5.68
C LEU A 74 -4.10 18.88 5.75
N LEU A 75 -5.38 18.54 5.87
CA LEU A 75 -5.91 17.18 5.89
C LEU A 75 -6.77 16.98 4.66
N HIS A 76 -6.35 16.06 3.79
CA HIS A 76 -7.18 15.57 2.70
C HIS A 76 -8.10 14.49 3.23
N ILE A 77 -9.41 14.71 3.21
CA ILE A 77 -10.40 13.78 3.72
C ILE A 77 -11.13 13.12 2.55
N VAL A 78 -11.32 11.81 2.64
CA VAL A 78 -12.07 11.05 1.65
C VAL A 78 -13.53 11.50 1.69
N ARG A 79 -14.00 12.08 0.59
CA ARG A 79 -15.43 12.32 0.37
C ARG A 79 -16.05 11.14 -0.36
N ALA A 80 -17.37 10.99 -0.23
CA ALA A 80 -18.10 9.98 -0.97
C ALA A 80 -17.93 10.23 -2.48
N VAL A 81 -17.39 9.24 -3.19
CA VAL A 81 -17.51 9.20 -4.65
C VAL A 81 -18.93 8.70 -4.95
N PRO A 82 -19.75 9.45 -5.70
CA PRO A 82 -21.05 8.95 -6.13
C PRO A 82 -20.85 7.73 -7.01
N GLY A 83 -21.17 6.55 -6.48
CA GLY A 83 -21.00 5.28 -7.17
C GLY A 83 -21.28 4.11 -6.23
N PRO A 84 -21.62 2.94 -6.76
CA PRO A 84 -21.77 1.75 -5.92
C PRO A 84 -20.46 1.53 -5.15
N PRO A 85 -20.52 1.25 -3.83
CA PRO A 85 -19.32 0.93 -3.07
C PRO A 85 -18.56 -0.19 -3.78
N PRO A 86 -17.22 -0.16 -3.80
CA PRO A 86 -16.44 -1.20 -4.47
C PRO A 86 -16.85 -2.55 -3.92
N ASP A 87 -17.36 -3.41 -4.82
CA ASP A 87 -17.91 -4.69 -4.42
C ASP A 87 -16.76 -5.65 -4.05
N LEU A 88 -16.52 -5.75 -2.74
CA LEU A 88 -15.52 -6.67 -2.18
C LEU A 88 -16.00 -8.13 -2.24
N SER A 89 -17.31 -8.38 -2.41
CA SER A 89 -17.86 -9.72 -2.55
C SER A 89 -17.47 -10.33 -3.89
N ALA A 90 -17.58 -9.57 -4.98
CA ALA A 90 -17.10 -9.97 -6.30
C ALA A 90 -15.60 -10.29 -6.31
N LYS A 91 -14.78 -9.55 -5.54
CA LYS A 91 -13.34 -9.84 -5.39
C LYS A 91 -13.10 -11.13 -4.59
N LEU A 92 -13.93 -11.40 -3.58
CA LEU A 92 -13.86 -12.65 -2.81
C LEU A 92 -14.25 -13.87 -3.65
N ASP A 93 -15.25 -13.75 -4.51
CA ASP A 93 -15.64 -14.79 -5.49
C ASP A 93 -14.54 -15.04 -6.52
N ALA A 94 -13.93 -13.98 -7.05
CA ALA A 94 -12.79 -14.08 -7.95
C ALA A 94 -11.60 -14.79 -7.28
N LEU A 95 -11.32 -14.48 -6.01
CA LEU A 95 -10.26 -15.15 -5.25
C LEU A 95 -10.58 -16.63 -5.00
N LYS A 96 -11.84 -16.97 -4.70
CA LYS A 96 -12.29 -18.36 -4.57
C LYS A 96 -12.10 -19.15 -5.87
N ALA A 97 -12.42 -18.57 -7.02
CA ALA A 97 -12.21 -19.20 -8.31
C ALA A 97 -10.72 -19.45 -8.62
N VAL A 98 -9.82 -18.59 -8.12
CA VAL A 98 -8.37 -18.83 -8.22
C VAL A 98 -7.95 -20.00 -7.33
N VAL A 99 -8.46 -20.09 -6.11
CA VAL A 99 -8.18 -21.21 -5.20
C VAL A 99 -8.69 -22.54 -5.78
N ASP A 100 -9.89 -22.56 -6.36
CA ASP A 100 -10.47 -23.74 -7.00
C ASP A 100 -9.66 -24.20 -8.23
N LYS A 101 -9.13 -23.24 -9.01
CA LYS A 101 -8.19 -23.54 -10.10
C LYS A 101 -6.86 -24.10 -9.60
N VAL A 102 -6.36 -23.63 -8.46
CA VAL A 102 -5.15 -24.16 -7.83
C VAL A 102 -5.39 -25.58 -7.32
N ASP A 103 -6.54 -25.85 -6.70
CA ASP A 103 -6.93 -27.18 -6.24
C ASP A 103 -7.09 -28.16 -7.40
N SER A 104 -7.78 -27.74 -8.47
CA SER A 104 -7.91 -28.50 -9.72
C SER A 104 -6.56 -28.75 -10.39
N ALA A 105 -5.65 -27.77 -10.38
CA ALA A 105 -4.31 -27.93 -10.91
C ALA A 105 -3.47 -28.90 -10.06
N LEU A 106 -3.62 -28.86 -8.73
CA LEU A 106 -2.95 -29.77 -7.81
C LEU A 106 -3.48 -31.20 -7.96
N THR A 107 -4.79 -31.36 -8.11
CA THR A 107 -5.45 -32.65 -8.37
C THR A 107 -5.05 -33.18 -9.75
N ALA A 108 -5.01 -32.35 -10.79
CA ALA A 108 -4.56 -32.74 -12.12
C ALA A 108 -3.06 -33.14 -12.14
N LEU A 109 -2.24 -32.43 -11.36
CA LEU A 109 -0.83 -32.79 -11.18
C LEU A 109 -0.68 -34.11 -10.40
N THR A 110 -1.50 -34.34 -9.38
CA THR A 110 -1.51 -35.58 -8.58
C THR A 110 -2.09 -36.77 -9.36
N ALA A 111 -3.08 -36.53 -10.23
CA ALA A 111 -3.64 -37.53 -11.14
C ALA A 111 -2.66 -37.87 -12.28
N THR A 112 -1.89 -36.88 -12.76
CA THR A 112 -0.78 -37.12 -13.70
C THR A 112 0.39 -37.86 -13.04
N ALA A 113 0.54 -37.73 -11.71
CA ALA A 113 1.45 -38.54 -10.90
C ALA A 113 0.82 -39.88 -10.42
N GLY A 114 -0.49 -40.08 -10.65
CA GLY A 114 -1.27 -41.24 -10.24
C GLY A 114 -1.11 -42.46 -11.15
N GLY A 115 -0.22 -42.39 -12.14
CA GLY A 115 0.30 -43.53 -12.88
C GLY A 115 1.61 -44.08 -12.32
N LEU A 116 1.86 -43.97 -11.02
CA LEU A 116 2.78 -44.86 -10.34
C LEU A 116 2.01 -45.64 -9.30
N GLU A 117 1.64 -46.85 -9.71
CA GLU A 117 1.29 -47.92 -8.79
C GLU A 117 2.35 -47.97 -7.69
N THR A 118 1.88 -48.03 -6.46
CA THR A 118 2.71 -48.21 -5.28
C THR A 118 3.32 -49.60 -5.32
N ASP A 119 4.50 -49.73 -5.94
CA ASP A 119 5.46 -50.73 -5.50
C ASP A 119 6.56 -50.04 -4.69
N THR A 120 6.42 -50.16 -3.37
CA THR A 120 7.50 -50.36 -2.41
C THR A 120 8.83 -49.63 -2.69
N ALA A 121 8.97 -48.36 -2.30
CA ALA A 121 10.17 -47.83 -1.63
C ALA A 121 10.13 -46.31 -1.44
N ALA A 122 10.49 -45.86 -0.25
CA ALA A 122 10.45 -44.49 0.25
C ALA A 122 11.48 -43.51 -0.37
N GLY A 123 11.69 -43.51 -1.69
CA GLY A 123 12.81 -42.77 -2.33
C GLY A 123 12.49 -41.72 -3.39
N THR A 124 11.25 -41.59 -3.89
CA THR A 124 11.03 -40.88 -5.18
C THR A 124 10.18 -39.60 -5.09
N ARG A 125 9.64 -39.26 -3.92
CA ARG A 125 8.77 -38.08 -3.77
C ARG A 125 9.51 -36.76 -3.96
N HIS A 126 10.81 -36.69 -3.62
CA HIS A 126 11.59 -35.46 -3.71
C HIS A 126 12.04 -35.14 -5.15
N GLY A 127 12.27 -36.16 -5.99
CA GLY A 127 12.69 -35.98 -7.38
C GLY A 127 11.55 -35.48 -8.28
N GLN A 128 10.33 -35.98 -8.07
CA GLN A 128 9.17 -35.61 -8.86
C GLN A 128 8.74 -34.16 -8.65
N VAL A 129 8.88 -33.64 -7.42
CA VAL A 129 8.64 -32.22 -7.13
C VAL A 129 9.64 -31.33 -7.85
N THR A 130 10.92 -31.73 -7.89
CA THR A 130 11.97 -31.01 -8.64
C THR A 130 11.72 -31.00 -10.14
N THR A 131 11.29 -32.14 -10.71
CA THR A 131 10.94 -32.22 -12.14
C THR A 131 9.70 -31.39 -12.49
N ALA A 132 8.67 -31.42 -11.64
CA ALA A 132 7.47 -30.61 -11.82
C ALA A 132 7.77 -29.10 -11.76
N LEU A 133 8.61 -28.67 -10.81
CA LEU A 133 9.07 -27.28 -10.70
C LEU A 133 9.88 -26.85 -11.94
N GLN A 134 10.70 -27.75 -12.49
CA GLN A 134 11.47 -27.47 -13.72
C GLN A 134 10.56 -27.27 -14.94
N GLN A 135 9.50 -28.10 -15.07
CA GLN A 135 8.53 -27.97 -16.16
C GLN A 135 7.70 -26.69 -16.06
N ILE A 136 7.35 -26.26 -14.85
CA ILE A 136 6.66 -24.99 -14.61
C ILE A 136 7.57 -23.81 -15.03
N SER A 137 8.86 -23.87 -14.70
CA SER A 137 9.85 -22.86 -15.10
C SER A 137 9.97 -22.73 -16.63
N ASP A 138 10.09 -23.85 -17.35
CA ASP A 138 10.20 -23.85 -18.82
C ASP A 138 8.95 -23.28 -19.49
N LYS A 139 7.78 -23.58 -18.92
CA LYS A 139 6.49 -23.08 -19.42
C LYS A 139 6.35 -21.58 -19.19
N LEU A 140 6.87 -21.04 -18.08
CA LEU A 140 6.92 -19.60 -17.83
C LEU A 140 7.87 -18.86 -18.79
N ASP A 141 9.05 -19.40 -19.11
CA ASP A 141 9.98 -18.80 -20.09
C ASP A 141 9.36 -18.71 -21.49
N ARG A 142 8.60 -19.73 -21.86
CA ARG A 142 7.85 -19.72 -23.12
C ARG A 142 6.78 -18.65 -23.13
N LEU A 143 6.04 -18.48 -22.03
CA LEU A 143 4.98 -17.48 -21.87
C LEU A 143 5.52 -16.04 -21.90
N THR A 144 6.71 -15.80 -21.38
CA THR A 144 7.34 -14.46 -21.43
C THR A 144 7.92 -14.15 -22.80
N LYS A 145 8.39 -15.15 -23.56
CA LYS A 145 8.88 -14.97 -24.94
C LYS A 145 7.78 -14.67 -25.99
N ILE A 146 6.50 -14.90 -25.67
CA ILE A 146 5.37 -14.60 -26.59
C ILE A 146 4.87 -13.15 -26.49
N THR A 147 5.53 -12.27 -25.72
CA THR A 147 5.28 -10.82 -25.79
C THR A 147 6.26 -10.19 -26.77
N PRO A 148 5.94 -10.04 -28.08
CA PRO A 148 6.71 -9.15 -28.92
C PRO A 148 6.50 -7.71 -28.43
N THR A 149 7.54 -7.17 -27.83
CA THR A 149 7.76 -5.73 -27.70
C THR A 149 7.56 -5.07 -29.06
N LYS A 150 6.57 -4.19 -29.13
CA LYS A 150 6.32 -3.32 -30.28
C LYS A 150 7.52 -2.40 -30.47
N LYS A 151 8.50 -2.81 -31.28
CA LYS A 151 9.56 -1.95 -31.79
C LYS A 151 8.94 -1.02 -32.84
N ARG A 152 8.43 0.13 -32.40
CA ARG A 152 8.26 1.31 -33.26
C ARG A 152 9.59 2.05 -33.20
N THR A 153 10.39 1.91 -34.25
CA THR A 153 11.07 2.96 -35.04
C THR A 153 12.11 2.27 -35.92
#